data_AF-A0A7S4MIX1-F1
#
_entry.id   AF-A0A7S4MIX1-F1
#
_cell.length_a   1.000
_cell.length_b   1.000
_cell.length_c   1.000
_cell.angle_alpha   90.00
_cell.angle_beta   90.00
_cell.angle_gamma   90.00
#
_symmetry.space_group_name_H-M   'P 1'
#
loop_
_entity.id
_entity.type
_entity.pdbx_description
1 polymer ?
#
loop_
_entity_poly.entity_id
_entity_poly.type
_entity_poly.pdbx_seq_one_letter_code
_entity_poly.pdbx_strand_id
1 'polypeptide(L)'
;WVPANAGGCFNYPTWRNNPQYLLFVEKTSQVEIFLQQPDSDIPLHIGFYIFYGNKQHKRVVAKEELIDKCPLDENTAVSKVVKFAGSSEPYMIVPCTFDP
;
A
#
# COMPACT_ATOMS: atom_id res chain seq x y z
N TRP A 1 -1.02 12.40 -1.00
CA TRP A 1 -1.94 12.37 0.15
C TRP A 1 -2.45 13.78 0.42
N VAL A 2 -3.67 13.92 0.92
CA VAL A 2 -4.30 15.19 1.34
C VAL A 2 -4.93 14.98 2.73
N PRO A 3 -5.30 16.03 3.49
CA PRO A 3 -5.76 15.85 4.88
C PRO A 3 -6.89 14.82 5.07
N ALA A 4 -7.74 14.61 4.07
CA ALA A 4 -8.84 13.63 4.13
C ALA A 4 -8.39 12.15 4.00
N ASN A 5 -7.20 11.88 3.43
CA ASN A 5 -6.71 10.53 3.17
C ASN A 5 -5.24 10.30 3.56
N ALA A 6 -4.63 11.23 4.27
CA ALA A 6 -3.29 11.10 4.81
C ALA A 6 -3.38 10.41 6.18
N GLY A 7 -3.33 9.07 6.15
CA GLY A 7 -3.67 8.24 7.30
C GLY A 7 -2.48 7.87 8.18
N GLY A 8 -1.27 8.03 7.66
CA GLY A 8 -0.03 7.56 8.28
C GLY A 8 0.11 6.04 8.27
N CYS A 9 1.17 5.55 8.90
CA CYS A 9 1.48 4.13 9.00
C CYS A 9 0.66 3.44 10.11
N PHE A 10 0.87 2.13 10.31
CA PHE A 10 0.18 1.34 11.34
C PHE A 10 0.24 1.91 12.76
N ASN A 11 1.19 2.78 13.09
CA ASN A 11 1.26 3.42 14.41
C ASN A 11 0.06 4.34 14.69
N TYR A 12 -0.63 4.79 13.63
CA TYR A 12 -1.73 5.73 13.71
C TYR A 12 -3.06 5.03 13.41
N PRO A 13 -4.09 5.14 14.27
CA PRO A 13 -5.42 4.54 14.02
C PRO A 13 -6.05 4.94 12.68
N THR A 14 -5.67 6.11 12.16
CA THR A 14 -6.09 6.70 10.89
C THR A 14 -5.52 6.01 9.65
N TRP A 15 -4.62 5.03 9.77
CA TRP A 15 -3.95 4.41 8.61
C TRP A 15 -4.91 3.81 7.57
N ARG A 16 -6.14 3.47 7.99
CA ARG A 16 -7.22 2.97 7.12
C ARG A 16 -7.90 4.06 6.26
N ASN A 17 -7.55 5.32 6.49
CA ASN A 17 -7.96 6.44 5.66
C ASN A 17 -7.08 6.61 4.42
N ASN A 18 -5.90 5.97 4.41
CA ASN A 18 -5.06 5.95 3.22
C ASN A 18 -5.83 5.37 2.01
N PRO A 19 -5.50 5.81 0.78
CA PRO A 19 -6.04 5.23 -0.43
C PRO A 19 -5.86 3.71 -0.48
N GLN A 20 -6.78 3.02 -1.15
CA GLN A 20 -6.70 1.58 -1.39
C GLN A 20 -6.79 1.33 -2.89
N TYR A 21 -5.91 0.49 -3.41
CA TYR A 21 -5.86 0.11 -4.81
C TYR A 21 -6.04 -1.41 -4.93
N LEU A 22 -6.90 -1.85 -5.86
CA LEU A 22 -7.10 -3.27 -6.14
C LEU A 22 -6.17 -3.71 -7.27
N LEU A 23 -5.42 -4.80 -7.03
CA LEU A 23 -4.56 -5.44 -8.01
C LEU A 23 -5.15 -6.81 -8.38
N PHE A 24 -5.62 -6.94 -9.62
CA PHE A 24 -6.15 -8.20 -10.15
C PHE A 24 -5.01 -9.00 -10.79
N VAL A 25 -4.82 -10.23 -10.33
CA VAL A 25 -3.77 -11.14 -10.82
C VAL A 25 -4.44 -12.44 -11.24
N GLU A 26 -4.72 -12.60 -12.53
CA GLU A 26 -5.41 -13.79 -13.05
C GLU A 26 -4.52 -15.04 -13.04
N LYS A 27 -3.21 -14.85 -13.23
CA LYS A 27 -2.21 -15.92 -13.28
C LYS A 27 -1.06 -15.59 -12.35
N THR A 28 -0.56 -16.61 -11.64
CA THR A 28 0.59 -16.46 -10.74
C THR A 28 1.75 -15.77 -11.45
N SER A 29 2.17 -14.63 -10.93
CA SER A 29 3.12 -13.73 -11.59
C SER A 29 4.02 -13.04 -10.57
N GLN A 30 5.24 -12.67 -11.00
CA GLN A 30 6.06 -11.69 -10.28
C GLN A 30 5.68 -10.29 -10.76
N VAL A 31 5.36 -9.41 -9.81
CA VAL A 31 4.95 -8.03 -10.09
C VAL A 31 5.85 -7.12 -9.25
N GLU A 32 6.42 -6.11 -9.88
CA GLU A 32 7.08 -5.02 -9.17
C GLU A 32 6.09 -3.87 -8.98
N ILE A 33 5.92 -3.44 -7.74
CA ILE A 33 5.09 -2.30 -7.38
C ILE A 33 6.01 -1.14 -7.06
N PHE A 34 5.83 -0.02 -7.76
CA PHE A 34 6.53 1.24 -7.52
C PHE A 34 5.59 2.25 -6.87
N LEU A 35 6.08 2.93 -5.84
CA LEU A 35 5.45 4.11 -5.24
C LEU A 35 6.43 5.26 -5.33
N GLN A 36 6.00 6.36 -5.92
CA GLN A 36 6.79 7.57 -6.09
C GLN A 36 6.04 8.77 -5.50
N GLN A 37 6.77 9.63 -4.80
CA GLN A 37 6.29 10.93 -4.34
C GLN A 37 6.85 12.05 -5.23
N PRO A 38 6.19 13.22 -5.30
CA PRO A 38 6.78 14.39 -5.95
C PRO A 38 8.12 14.77 -5.34
N ASP A 39 9.00 15.39 -6.14
CA ASP A 39 10.27 15.90 -5.65
C ASP A 39 10.03 16.97 -4.56
N SER A 40 10.80 16.88 -3.47
CA SER A 40 10.72 17.75 -2.29
C SER A 40 12.11 17.84 -1.65
N ASP A 41 12.44 18.99 -1.06
CA ASP A 41 13.68 19.16 -0.28
C ASP A 41 13.75 18.21 0.93
N ILE A 42 12.57 17.86 1.46
CA ILE A 42 12.41 16.91 2.56
C ILE A 42 11.38 15.87 2.08
N PRO A 43 11.84 14.72 1.57
CA PRO A 43 10.95 13.64 1.17
C PRO A 43 10.27 13.04 2.40
N LEU A 44 9.03 12.57 2.22
CA LEU A 44 8.33 11.83 3.27
C LEU A 44 8.85 10.40 3.31
N HIS A 45 8.74 9.76 4.46
CA HIS A 45 8.93 8.32 4.55
C HIS A 45 7.73 7.61 3.93
N ILE A 46 7.89 7.04 2.73
CA ILE A 46 6.81 6.40 1.97
C ILE A 46 6.99 4.89 1.89
N GLY A 47 5.87 4.18 1.87
CA GLY A 47 5.84 2.73 1.68
C GLY A 47 4.42 2.25 1.39
N PHE A 48 4.23 0.94 1.33
CA PHE A 48 2.91 0.38 1.08
C PHE A 48 2.71 -0.97 1.74
N TYR A 49 1.45 -1.25 2.08
CA TYR A 49 1.01 -2.53 2.63
C TYR A 49 0.24 -3.33 1.58
N ILE A 50 0.33 -4.65 1.68
CA ILE A 50 -0.33 -5.60 0.79
C ILE A 50 -1.22 -6.51 1.63
N PHE A 51 -2.49 -6.58 1.25
CA PHE A 51 -3.50 -7.43 1.86
C PHE A 51 -4.23 -8.24 0.80
N TYR A 52 -5.00 -9.23 1.22
CA TYR A 52 -6.05 -9.78 0.36
C TYR A 52 -7.14 -8.72 0.19
N GLY A 53 -7.57 -8.51 -1.03
CA GLY A 53 -8.67 -7.62 -1.35
C GLY A 53 -10.00 -8.36 -1.36
N ASN A 54 -11.02 -7.62 -1.71
CA ASN A 54 -12.29 -8.13 -2.22
C ASN A 54 -12.70 -7.21 -3.37
N LYS A 55 -13.73 -7.56 -4.14
CA LYS A 55 -14.22 -6.72 -5.25
C LYS A 55 -14.87 -5.40 -4.80
N GLN A 56 -14.76 -5.01 -3.53
CA GLN A 56 -15.28 -3.74 -3.02
C GLN A 56 -14.20 -2.65 -3.16
N HIS A 57 -14.62 -1.43 -3.49
CA HIS A 57 -13.71 -0.29 -3.65
C HIS A 57 -12.95 0.11 -2.37
N LYS A 58 -13.48 -0.25 -1.20
CA LYS A 58 -12.84 0.01 0.09
C LYS A 58 -13.13 -1.14 1.05
N ARG A 59 -12.09 -1.68 1.66
CA ARG A 59 -12.15 -2.77 2.64
C ARG A 59 -11.50 -2.31 3.95
N VAL A 60 -12.18 -2.54 5.07
CA VAL A 60 -11.58 -2.39 6.40
C VAL A 60 -10.85 -3.68 6.74
N VAL A 61 -9.55 -3.58 7.01
CA VAL A 61 -8.66 -4.74 7.26
C VAL A 61 -7.99 -4.64 8.62
N ALA A 62 -7.71 -5.78 9.26
CA ALA A 62 -6.90 -5.86 10.47
C ALA A 62 -5.39 -5.86 10.13
N LYS A 63 -4.52 -5.52 11.08
CA LYS A 63 -3.06 -5.48 10.83
C LYS A 63 -2.50 -6.88 10.64
N GLU A 64 -3.12 -7.84 11.31
CA GLU A 64 -2.78 -9.27 11.34
C GLU A 64 -3.05 -9.93 9.98
N GLU A 65 -3.83 -9.28 9.10
CA GLU A 65 -4.08 -9.73 7.73
C GLU A 65 -3.01 -9.28 6.74
N LEU A 66 -1.97 -8.57 7.19
CA LEU A 66 -0.88 -8.12 6.33
C LEU A 66 -0.20 -9.33 5.69
N ILE A 67 -0.22 -9.38 4.36
CA ILE A 67 0.50 -10.39 3.59
C ILE A 67 1.97 -10.00 3.53
N ASP A 68 2.22 -8.76 3.10
CA ASP A 68 3.56 -8.24 2.88
C ASP A 68 3.57 -6.70 2.85
N LYS A 69 4.74 -6.08 2.88
CA LYS A 69 4.94 -4.63 2.78
C LYS A 69 6.21 -4.24 2.06
N CYS A 70 6.20 -3.07 1.44
CA CYS A 70 7.41 -2.29 1.21
C CYS A 70 7.66 -1.43 2.45
N PRO A 71 8.83 -1.56 3.13
CA PRO A 71 9.17 -0.71 4.27
C PRO A 71 9.10 0.77 3.92
N LEU A 72 8.82 1.59 4.94
CA LEU A 72 8.77 3.03 4.77
C LEU A 72 10.19 3.59 4.76
N ASP A 73 10.51 4.37 3.74
CA ASP A 73 11.85 4.91 3.49
C ASP A 73 11.75 6.36 2.98
N GLU A 74 12.76 7.18 3.24
CA GLU A 74 12.83 8.60 2.86
C GLU A 74 13.22 8.83 1.39
N ASN A 75 13.31 7.79 0.57
CA ASN A 75 13.54 7.92 -0.86
C ASN A 75 12.32 8.51 -1.61
N THR A 76 12.58 9.26 -2.69
CA THR A 76 11.54 9.77 -3.60
C THR A 76 10.74 8.64 -4.27
N ALA A 77 11.34 7.46 -4.40
CA ALA A 77 10.67 6.27 -4.90
C ALA A 77 11.08 5.03 -4.11
N VAL A 78 10.11 4.17 -3.86
CA VAL A 78 10.30 2.85 -3.25
C VAL A 78 9.64 1.79 -4.13
N SER A 79 10.24 0.61 -4.20
CA SER A 79 9.65 -0.52 -4.93
C SER A 79 9.75 -1.83 -4.17
N LYS A 80 8.91 -2.79 -4.55
CA LYS A 80 9.04 -4.17 -4.11
C LYS A 80 8.55 -5.13 -5.17
N VAL A 81 9.37 -6.15 -5.45
CA VAL A 81 8.96 -7.31 -6.26
C VAL A 81 8.26 -8.31 -5.36
N VAL A 82 7.02 -8.68 -5.72
CA VAL A 82 6.20 -9.64 -4.98
C VAL A 82 5.71 -10.72 -5.95
N LYS A 83 5.77 -11.98 -5.51
CA LYS A 83 5.16 -13.10 -6.24
C LYS A 83 3.71 -13.24 -5.78
N PHE A 84 2.78 -12.85 -6.64
CA PHE A 84 1.35 -13.00 -6.39
C PHE A 84 0.86 -14.32 -6.97
N ALA A 85 0.07 -15.06 -6.19
CA ALA A 85 -0.69 -16.20 -6.70
C ALA A 85 -1.87 -15.71 -7.54
N GLY A 86 -2.15 -16.40 -8.65
CA GLY A 86 -3.34 -16.15 -9.46
C GLY A 86 -4.61 -16.39 -8.63
N SER A 87 -5.58 -15.49 -8.72
CA SER A 87 -6.78 -15.50 -7.88
C SER A 87 -7.97 -14.86 -8.59
N SER A 88 -9.18 -15.34 -8.29
CA SER A 88 -10.43 -14.69 -8.71
C SER A 88 -10.77 -13.44 -7.87
N GLU A 89 -10.12 -13.28 -6.72
CA GLU A 89 -10.20 -12.11 -5.85
C GLU A 89 -8.91 -11.27 -5.94
N PRO A 90 -9.01 -9.93 -5.90
CA PRO A 90 -7.85 -9.05 -6.04
C PRO A 90 -6.99 -9.04 -4.76
N TYR A 91 -5.77 -8.53 -4.88
CA TYR A 91 -4.99 -8.02 -3.76
C TYR A 91 -5.35 -6.55 -3.52
N MET A 92 -5.12 -6.07 -2.30
CA MET A 92 -5.30 -4.67 -1.95
C MET A 92 -3.96 -4.05 -1.55
N ILE A 93 -3.60 -2.96 -2.21
CA ILE A 93 -2.38 -2.18 -1.95
C ILE A 93 -2.78 -0.89 -1.25
N VAL A 94 -2.16 -0.61 -0.11
CA VAL A 94 -2.42 0.59 0.70
C VAL A 94 -1.13 1.40 0.80
N PRO A 95 -0.90 2.40 -0.08
CA PRO A 95 0.23 3.30 0.04
C PRO A 95 0.02 4.28 1.20
N CYS A 96 1.08 4.52 1.96
CA CYS A 96 1.04 5.40 3.12
C CYS A 96 2.37 6.13 3.31
N THR A 97 2.29 7.24 4.03
CA THR A 97 3.41 7.93 4.67
C THR A 97 3.63 7.39 6.09
N PHE A 98 4.76 7.71 6.71
CA PHE A 98 5.00 7.35 8.11
C PHE A 98 4.02 8.09 9.02
N ASP A 99 4.00 9.42 8.91
CA ASP A 99 3.07 10.28 9.64
C ASP A 99 1.79 10.57 8.82
N PRO A 100 0.64 10.82 9.48
CA PRO A 100 -0.59 11.26 8.83
C PRO A 100 -0.45 12.62 8.15
#